data_AF-A0A7Z9JG32-F1
#
_entry.id   AF-A0A7Z9JG32-F1
#
_cell.length_a   1.000
_cell.length_b   1.000
_cell.length_c   1.000
_cell.angle_alpha   90.00
_cell.angle_beta   90.00
_cell.angle_gamma   90.00
#
_symmetry.space_group_name_H-M   'P 1'
#
loop_
_entity.id
_entity.type
_entity.pdbx_description
1 polymer ?
#
loop_
_entity_poly.entity_id
_entity_poly.type
_entity_poly.pdbx_seq_one_letter_code
_entity_poly.pdbx_strand_id
1 'polypeptide(L)'
;MNLDVGTATVAAIVLGVAIDDTIHFLHYWREAELSGKTWEDCVSYTFDHAGVPAVITTLLLLVGYPVLMLADASSVFYFGLLTSISAVAALYADLVLLPLLLRLFFRKAR
;
A
#
# COMPACT_ATOMS: atom_id res chain seq x y z
N MET A 1 19.42 -0.39 -15.12
CA MET A 1 19.56 0.17 -13.76
C MET A 1 20.78 -0.47 -13.12
N ASN A 2 21.76 0.33 -12.72
CA ASN A 2 22.84 -0.14 -11.84
C ASN A 2 22.39 0.12 -10.40
N LEU A 3 22.77 -0.75 -9.46
CA LEU A 3 22.47 -0.54 -8.04
C LEU A 3 23.41 0.56 -7.51
N ASP A 4 22.88 1.75 -7.32
CA ASP A 4 23.58 2.91 -6.75
C ASP A 4 22.79 3.51 -5.58
N VAL A 5 23.39 4.51 -4.92
CA VAL A 5 22.78 5.20 -3.76
C VAL A 5 21.40 5.76 -4.11
N GLY A 6 21.20 6.30 -5.32
CA GLY A 6 19.92 6.84 -5.76
C GLY A 6 18.85 5.74 -5.86
N THR A 7 19.17 4.62 -6.50
CA THR A 7 18.24 3.48 -6.58
C THR A 7 17.92 2.86 -5.23
N ALA A 8 18.88 2.84 -4.30
CA ALA A 8 18.66 2.39 -2.92
C ALA A 8 17.72 3.32 -2.15
N THR A 9 17.87 4.64 -2.31
CA THR A 9 16.95 5.63 -1.71
C THR A 9 15.53 5.49 -2.26
N VAL A 10 15.38 5.29 -3.59
CA VAL A 10 14.06 5.03 -4.20
C VAL A 10 13.42 3.80 -3.58
N ALA A 11 14.16 2.70 -3.45
CA ALA A 11 13.64 1.47 -2.87
C ALA A 11 13.17 1.66 -1.42
N ALA A 12 13.92 2.41 -0.60
CA ALA A 12 13.54 2.71 0.78
C ALA A 12 12.24 3.55 0.87
N ILE A 13 12.09 4.56 0.01
CA ILE A 13 10.89 5.40 -0.03
C ILE A 13 9.68 4.57 -0.47
N VAL A 14 9.82 3.81 -1.56
CA VAL A 14 8.77 2.93 -2.07
C VAL A 14 8.32 1.93 -1.01
N LEU A 15 9.26 1.33 -0.28
CA LEU A 15 8.93 0.41 0.80
C LEU A 15 8.13 1.11 1.91
N GLY A 16 8.50 2.33 2.28
CA GLY A 16 7.76 3.13 3.26
C GLY A 16 6.33 3.43 2.82
N VAL A 17 6.14 3.84 1.56
CA VAL A 17 4.81 4.09 0.98
C VAL A 17 3.97 2.81 0.98
N ALA A 18 4.55 1.68 0.57
CA ALA A 18 3.82 0.41 0.52
C ALA A 18 3.41 -0.12 1.91
N ILE A 19 4.21 0.13 2.94
CA ILE A 19 3.91 -0.34 4.31
C ILE A 19 2.86 0.54 5.00
N ASP A 20 2.73 1.81 4.63
CA ASP A 20 1.81 2.75 5.29
C ASP A 20 0.34 2.30 5.17
N ASP A 21 -0.11 1.95 3.97
CA ASP A 21 -1.47 1.46 3.71
C ASP A 21 -1.74 0.14 4.45
N THR A 22 -0.77 -0.79 4.44
CA THR A 22 -0.86 -2.04 5.21
C THR A 22 -1.03 -1.79 6.72
N ILE A 23 -0.29 -0.82 7.29
CA ILE A 23 -0.38 -0.50 8.73
C ILE A 23 -1.79 0.01 9.06
N HIS A 24 -2.32 0.95 8.27
CA HIS A 24 -3.68 1.46 8.46
C HIS A 24 -4.72 0.35 8.34
N PHE A 25 -4.58 -0.50 7.33
CA PHE A 25 -5.49 -1.63 7.12
C PHE A 25 -5.49 -2.59 8.32
N LEU A 26 -4.30 -3.02 8.77
CA LEU A 26 -4.16 -3.92 9.92
C LEU A 26 -4.62 -3.27 11.24
N HIS A 27 -4.45 -1.96 11.39
CA HIS A 27 -4.92 -1.23 12.56
C HIS A 27 -6.44 -1.32 12.70
N TYR A 28 -7.19 -0.92 11.66
CA TYR A 28 -8.65 -0.98 11.70
C TYR A 28 -9.18 -2.40 11.70
N TRP A 29 -8.49 -3.35 11.05
CA TRP A 29 -8.83 -4.77 11.15
C TRP A 29 -8.78 -5.25 12.59
N ARG A 30 -7.69 -4.96 13.29
CA ARG A 30 -7.50 -5.38 14.69
C ARG A 30 -8.49 -4.67 15.62
N GLU A 31 -8.79 -3.40 15.37
CA GLU A 31 -9.82 -2.67 16.11
C GLU A 31 -11.21 -3.32 15.96
N ALA A 32 -11.57 -3.71 14.74
CA ALA A 32 -12.81 -4.42 14.46
C ALA A 32 -12.86 -5.80 15.14
N GLU A 33 -11.78 -6.57 15.04
CA GLU A 33 -11.66 -7.89 15.68
C GLU A 33 -11.80 -7.79 17.20
N LEU A 34 -11.10 -6.85 17.85
CA LEU A 34 -11.16 -6.63 19.29
C LEU A 34 -12.54 -6.16 19.76
N SER A 35 -13.32 -5.54 18.86
CA SER A 35 -14.71 -5.16 19.10
C SER A 35 -15.69 -6.33 18.96
N GLY A 36 -15.21 -7.55 18.68
CA GLY A 36 -16.03 -8.75 18.57
C GLY A 36 -16.88 -8.84 17.30
N LYS A 37 -16.52 -8.06 16.26
CA LYS A 37 -17.21 -8.05 14.97
C LYS A 37 -17.06 -9.40 14.25
N THR A 38 -18.03 -9.74 13.39
CA THR A 38 -17.92 -10.90 12.50
C THR A 38 -16.84 -10.68 11.44
N TRP A 39 -16.43 -11.74 10.73
CA TRP A 39 -15.44 -11.61 9.66
C TRP A 39 -15.90 -10.58 8.61
N GLU A 40 -17.16 -10.67 8.19
CA GLU A 40 -17.77 -9.78 7.20
C GLU A 40 -17.80 -8.32 7.70
N ASP A 41 -18.14 -8.12 8.98
CA ASP A 41 -18.16 -6.80 9.60
C ASP A 41 -16.74 -6.22 9.75
N CYS A 42 -15.74 -7.05 10.05
CA CYS A 42 -14.34 -6.62 10.11
C CYS A 42 -13.86 -6.16 8.73
N VAL A 43 -14.15 -6.94 7.68
CA VAL A 43 -13.80 -6.57 6.31
C VAL A 43 -14.45 -5.24 5.95
N SER A 44 -15.77 -5.10 6.13
CA SER A 44 -16.48 -3.86 5.79
C SER A 44 -15.91 -2.66 6.56
N TYR A 45 -15.73 -2.81 7.87
CA TYR A 45 -15.21 -1.74 8.73
C TYR A 45 -13.82 -1.29 8.27
N THR A 46 -12.91 -2.22 7.99
CA THR A 46 -11.55 -1.89 7.54
C THR A 46 -11.54 -1.25 6.16
N PHE A 47 -12.38 -1.71 5.22
CA PHE A 47 -12.46 -1.10 3.89
C PHE A 47 -13.00 0.35 3.94
N ASP A 48 -13.97 0.61 4.81
CA ASP A 48 -14.53 1.96 4.97
C ASP A 48 -13.52 2.94 5.59
N HIS A 49 -12.67 2.46 6.52
CA HIS A 49 -11.74 3.32 7.27
C HIS A 49 -10.32 3.40 6.69
N ALA A 50 -9.82 2.34 6.04
CA ALA A 50 -8.50 2.31 5.41
C ALA A 50 -8.53 2.07 3.90
N GLY A 51 -9.49 1.27 3.40
CA GLY A 51 -9.56 0.93 1.97
C GLY A 51 -9.83 2.15 1.09
N VAL A 52 -10.88 2.93 1.40
CA VAL A 52 -11.21 4.15 0.63
C VAL A 52 -10.07 5.18 0.69
N PRO A 53 -9.49 5.52 1.86
CA PRO A 53 -8.33 6.40 1.93
C PRO A 53 -7.13 5.91 1.11
N ALA A 54 -6.78 4.61 1.17
CA ALA A 54 -5.66 4.03 0.43
C ALA A 54 -5.83 4.17 -1.10
N VAL A 55 -7.06 4.02 -1.61
CA VAL A 55 -7.35 4.28 -3.03
C VAL A 55 -7.11 5.75 -3.38
N ILE A 56 -7.60 6.67 -2.54
CA ILE A 56 -7.47 8.11 -2.78
C ILE A 56 -5.99 8.54 -2.76
N THR A 57 -5.23 8.11 -1.75
CA THR A 57 -3.78 8.41 -1.67
C THR A 57 -3.05 7.85 -2.88
N THR A 58 -3.30 6.59 -3.26
CA THR A 58 -2.70 5.97 -4.45
C THR A 58 -3.04 6.72 -5.73
N LEU A 59 -4.27 7.20 -5.90
CA LEU A 59 -4.65 8.02 -7.05
C LEU A 59 -3.89 9.36 -7.08
N LEU A 60 -3.72 10.02 -5.93
CA LEU A 60 -2.90 11.22 -5.83
C LEU A 60 -1.44 10.95 -6.21
N LEU A 61 -0.89 9.82 -5.76
CA LEU A 61 0.47 9.39 -6.12
C LEU A 61 0.60 9.10 -7.62
N LEU A 62 -0.39 8.45 -8.22
CA LEU A 62 -0.45 8.17 -9.66
C LEU A 62 -0.55 9.42 -10.53
N VAL A 63 -1.09 10.52 -10.01
CA VAL A 63 -1.11 11.79 -10.74
C VAL A 63 0.19 12.57 -10.50
N GLY A 64 0.73 12.54 -9.28
CA GLY A 64 1.90 13.33 -8.90
C GLY A 64 3.24 12.77 -9.36
N TYR A 65 3.50 11.47 -9.12
CA TYR A 65 4.81 10.88 -9.39
C TYR A 65 5.20 10.80 -10.87
N PRO A 66 4.28 10.57 -11.83
CA PRO A 66 4.65 10.56 -13.24
C PRO A 66 5.19 11.90 -13.75
N VAL A 67 4.88 13.02 -13.09
CA VAL A 67 5.46 14.34 -13.44
C VAL A 67 7.00 14.31 -13.35
N LEU A 68 7.55 13.51 -12.43
CA LEU A 68 9.00 13.37 -12.26
C LEU A 68 9.68 12.64 -13.44
N MET A 69 8.91 11.93 -14.27
CA MET A 69 9.40 11.31 -15.50
C MET A 69 9.72 12.34 -16.60
N LEU A 70 9.40 13.62 -16.40
CA LEU A 70 9.80 14.70 -17.31
C LEU A 70 11.21 15.23 -17.03
N ALA A 71 11.88 14.74 -15.98
CA ALA A 71 13.20 15.22 -15.59
C ALA A 71 14.31 14.66 -16.50
N ASP A 72 15.30 15.50 -16.82
CA ASP A 72 16.51 15.10 -17.56
C ASP A 72 17.41 14.16 -16.74
N ALA A 73 17.34 14.24 -15.42
CA ALA A 73 18.12 13.40 -14.53
C ALA A 73 17.52 11.98 -14.45
N SER A 74 18.25 10.99 -14.97
CA SER A 74 17.81 9.58 -15.01
C SER A 74 17.36 9.04 -13.63
N SER A 75 18.02 9.44 -12.55
CA SER A 75 17.63 9.01 -11.20
C SER A 75 16.25 9.51 -10.79
N VAL A 76 15.88 10.74 -11.18
CA VAL A 76 14.57 11.34 -10.92
C VAL A 76 13.51 10.71 -11.80
N PHE A 77 13.84 10.43 -13.07
CA PHE A 77 12.96 9.69 -13.98
C PHE A 77 12.58 8.32 -13.39
N TYR A 78 13.57 7.52 -12.97
CA TYR A 78 13.32 6.20 -12.40
C TYR A 78 12.59 6.28 -11.06
N PHE A 79 12.83 7.32 -10.27
CA PHE A 79 12.07 7.54 -9.04
C PHE A 79 10.57 7.72 -9.31
N GLY A 80 10.20 8.56 -10.29
CA GLY A 80 8.79 8.74 -10.68
C GLY A 80 8.15 7.46 -11.21
N LEU A 81 8.85 6.75 -12.10
CA LEU A 81 8.38 5.51 -12.71
C LEU A 81 8.18 4.40 -11.67
N LEU A 82 9.20 4.11 -10.87
CA LEU A 82 9.19 3.01 -9.91
C LEU A 82 8.18 3.25 -8.79
N THR A 83 8.08 4.49 -8.29
CA THR A 83 7.13 4.81 -7.22
C THR A 83 5.69 4.72 -7.71
N SER A 84 5.41 5.12 -8.95
CA SER A 84 4.07 5.00 -9.55
C SER A 84 3.65 3.54 -9.71
N ILE A 85 4.54 2.69 -10.25
CA ILE A 85 4.27 1.24 -10.40
C ILE A 85 4.07 0.60 -9.02
N SER A 86 4.91 0.97 -8.05
CA SER A 86 4.88 0.38 -6.72
C SER A 86 3.63 0.79 -5.94
N ALA A 87 3.14 2.02 -6.09
CA ALA A 87 1.88 2.45 -5.46
C ALA A 87 0.69 1.60 -5.94
N VAL A 88 0.61 1.29 -7.24
CA VAL A 88 -0.44 0.40 -7.78
C VAL A 88 -0.30 -1.02 -7.24
N ALA A 89 0.93 -1.53 -7.22
CA ALA A 89 1.20 -2.87 -6.71
C ALA A 89 0.88 -2.98 -5.20
N ALA A 90 1.20 -1.95 -4.42
CA ALA A 90 0.89 -1.87 -2.99
C ALA A 90 -0.62 -1.85 -2.77
N LEU A 91 -1.36 -0.97 -3.45
CA LEU A 91 -2.82 -0.92 -3.34
C LEU A 91 -3.48 -2.26 -3.68
N TYR A 92 -3.00 -2.93 -4.74
CA TYR A 92 -3.48 -4.28 -5.08
C TYR A 92 -3.14 -5.29 -3.97
N ALA A 93 -1.94 -5.23 -3.41
CA ALA A 93 -1.54 -6.10 -2.31
C ALA A 93 -2.42 -5.88 -1.07
N ASP A 94 -2.72 -4.64 -0.71
CA ASP A 94 -3.50 -4.30 0.48
C ASP A 94 -5.00 -4.59 0.33
N LEU A 95 -5.58 -4.35 -0.84
CA LEU A 95 -7.03 -4.56 -1.03
C LEU A 95 -7.39 -6.00 -1.42
N VAL A 96 -6.44 -6.79 -1.95
CA VAL A 96 -6.72 -8.15 -2.45
C VAL A 96 -5.95 -9.21 -1.71
N LEU A 97 -4.62 -9.10 -1.67
CA LEU A 97 -3.76 -10.13 -1.06
C LEU A 97 -3.89 -10.13 0.47
N LEU A 98 -3.90 -8.96 1.10
CA LEU A 98 -3.93 -8.85 2.56
C LEU A 98 -5.22 -9.43 3.18
N PRO A 99 -6.45 -9.16 2.69
CA PRO A 99 -7.66 -9.80 3.21
C PRO A 99 -7.66 -11.32 2.99
N LEU A 100 -7.10 -11.79 1.87
CA LEU A 100 -6.97 -13.22 1.59
C LEU A 100 -6.04 -13.90 2.61
N LEU A 101 -4.89 -13.27 2.88
CA LEU A 101 -3.94 -13.75 3.89
C LEU A 101 -4.55 -13.73 5.29
N LEU A 102 -5.22 -12.63 5.67
CA LEU A 102 -5.94 -12.54 6.93
C LEU A 102 -6.93 -13.70 7.05
N ARG A 103 -7.72 -14.01 6.02
CA ARG A 103 -8.69 -15.12 6.08
C ARG A 103 -8.05 -16.48 6.34
N LEU A 104 -6.88 -16.72 5.75
CA LEU A 104 -6.14 -17.97 5.92
C LEU A 104 -5.58 -18.12 7.33
N PHE A 105 -5.04 -17.06 7.91
CA PHE A 105 -4.45 -17.10 9.26
C PHE A 105 -5.51 -16.96 10.37
N PHE A 106 -6.55 -16.17 10.16
CA PHE A 106 -7.64 -15.96 11.12
C PHE A 106 -8.44 -17.25 11.37
N ARG A 107 -8.63 -18.10 10.35
CA ARG A 107 -9.31 -19.40 10.50
C ARG A 107 -8.53 -20.39 11.36
N LYS A 108 -7.23 -20.20 11.57
CA LYS A 108 -6.37 -21.13 12.32
C LYS A 108 -6.23 -20.77 13.81
N ALA A 109 -6.66 -19.57 14.20
CA ALA A 109 -6.56 -19.06 15.56
C ALA A 109 -7.82 -19.29 16.43
N ARG A 110 -8.89 -19.83 15.86
CA ARG A 110 -10.01 -20.48 16.56
C ARG A 110 -10.03 -21.97 16.23
#